data_AF-A0A5B8UPL5-F1
#
_entry.id   AF-A0A5B8UPL5-F1
#
_cell.length_a   1.000
_cell.length_b   1.000
_cell.length_c   1.000
_cell.angle_alpha   90.00
_cell.angle_beta   90.00
_cell.angle_gamma   90.00
#
_symmetry.space_group_name_H-M   'P 1'
#
loop_
_entity.id
_entity.type
_entity.pdbx_description
1 polymer ?
#
loop_
_entity_poly.entity_id
_entity_poly.type
_entity_poly.pdbx_seq_one_letter_code
_entity_poly.pdbx_strand_id
1 'polypeptide(L)'
;MSKYKLLATFILLSFIASSQTKLAYQDKKFSFVLLVDSANGECAVKSIALARRSDGKQIQAILPPENTQPCTLPKEQIFIIEDMNFDGYNDIRLLQFLPAAPNLPYYCWIYKTKQKRFERQKALEEITSPDFNAKQKRIFSFWRDGCCDHGLNTYKYIGGRPVLVEQGEVKEEGGKVITTLKKRINGKLKLVKKTTEKAKE
;
A
#
# COMPACT_ATOMS: atom_id res chain seq x y z
N MET A 1 25.80 -8.85 -65.07
CA MET A 1 24.66 -8.30 -64.31
C MET A 1 24.69 -8.86 -62.90
N SER A 2 25.00 -8.05 -61.88
CA SER A 2 24.41 -8.23 -60.54
C SER A 2 24.58 -6.91 -59.79
N LYS A 3 23.46 -6.20 -59.62
CA LYS A 3 23.37 -4.94 -58.88
C LYS A 3 22.96 -5.30 -57.44
N TYR A 4 23.87 -5.18 -56.48
CA TYR A 4 23.51 -5.28 -55.08
C TYR A 4 22.74 -4.00 -54.68
N LYS A 5 21.44 -4.14 -54.42
CA LYS A 5 20.62 -3.09 -53.80
C LYS A 5 20.93 -3.06 -52.31
N LEU A 6 21.52 -1.97 -51.83
CA LEU A 6 21.65 -1.68 -50.41
C LEU A 6 20.24 -1.38 -49.87
N LEU A 7 19.68 -2.28 -49.07
CA LEU A 7 18.41 -2.07 -48.40
C LEU A 7 18.69 -1.35 -47.08
N ALA A 8 18.51 -0.02 -47.04
CA ALA A 8 18.63 0.75 -45.80
C ALA A 8 17.40 0.48 -44.92
N THR A 9 17.58 -0.35 -43.89
CA THR A 9 16.54 -0.58 -42.88
C THR A 9 16.47 0.63 -41.95
N PHE A 10 15.45 1.47 -42.12
CA PHE A 10 15.11 2.52 -41.15
C PHE A 10 14.53 1.85 -39.90
N ILE A 11 15.34 1.70 -38.86
CA ILE A 11 14.85 1.36 -37.52
C ILE A 11 14.14 2.62 -36.99
N LEU A 12 12.81 2.62 -37.03
CA LEU A 12 12.00 3.62 -36.34
C LEU A 12 12.20 3.41 -34.82
N LEU A 13 13.12 4.14 -34.20
CA LEU A 13 13.13 4.26 -32.74
C LEU A 13 11.88 5.03 -32.33
N SER A 14 10.89 4.32 -31.82
CA SER A 14 9.78 4.93 -31.09
C SER A 14 10.35 5.53 -29.80
N PHE A 15 10.54 6.85 -29.79
CA PHE A 15 10.87 7.57 -28.57
C PHE A 15 9.65 7.52 -27.65
N ILE A 16 9.73 6.69 -26.62
CA ILE A 16 8.78 6.75 -25.50
C ILE A 16 9.08 8.06 -24.77
N ALA A 17 8.16 9.02 -24.84
CA ALA A 17 8.29 10.28 -24.12
C ALA A 17 8.14 10.02 -22.61
N SER A 18 9.27 9.82 -21.92
CA SER A 18 9.32 9.75 -20.47
C SER A 18 9.53 11.15 -19.90
N SER A 19 8.71 11.54 -18.92
CA SER A 19 8.92 12.75 -18.12
C SER A 19 9.20 12.39 -16.67
N GLN A 20 10.00 13.21 -15.99
CA GLN A 20 10.25 13.08 -14.57
C GLN A 20 9.71 14.30 -13.84
N THR A 21 9.02 14.07 -12.73
CA THR A 21 8.50 15.13 -11.87
C THR A 21 8.88 14.89 -10.42
N LYS A 22 8.86 15.97 -9.64
CA LYS A 22 9.10 15.95 -8.20
C LYS A 22 7.82 16.28 -7.45
N LEU A 23 7.43 15.42 -6.52
CA LEU A 23 6.31 15.66 -5.61
C LEU A 23 6.86 15.86 -4.20
N ALA A 24 6.49 16.96 -3.56
CA ALA A 24 6.93 17.28 -2.21
C ALA A 24 5.80 17.06 -1.20
N TYR A 25 6.13 16.40 -0.09
CA TYR A 25 5.25 16.18 1.06
C TYR A 25 5.99 16.53 2.34
N GLN A 26 5.25 16.76 3.42
CA GLN A 26 5.85 17.03 4.73
C GLN A 26 4.89 16.71 5.87
N ASP A 27 5.45 16.35 7.02
CA ASP A 27 4.75 16.35 8.30
C ASP A 27 5.45 17.32 9.27
N LYS A 28 5.25 17.19 10.58
CA LYS A 28 5.89 18.06 11.59
C LYS A 28 7.40 17.90 11.70
N LYS A 29 7.96 16.73 11.37
CA LYS A 29 9.37 16.35 11.60
C LYS A 29 10.17 16.13 10.31
N PHE A 30 9.52 15.71 9.23
CA PHE A 30 10.15 15.28 7.99
C PHE A 30 9.57 15.97 6.76
N SER A 31 10.41 16.15 5.77
CA SER A 31 10.01 16.43 4.39
C SER A 31 10.39 15.23 3.51
N PHE A 32 9.54 14.97 2.53
CA PHE A 32 9.66 13.87 1.59
C PHE A 32 9.59 14.43 0.17
N VAL A 33 10.56 14.09 -0.67
CA VAL A 33 10.54 14.45 -2.08
C VAL A 33 10.57 13.18 -2.90
N LEU A 34 9.48 12.93 -3.62
CA LEU A 34 9.33 11.80 -4.52
C LEU A 34 9.83 12.20 -5.91
N LEU A 35 10.72 11.40 -6.49
CA LEU A 35 10.98 11.42 -7.92
C LEU A 35 10.02 10.45 -8.60
N VAL A 36 9.21 10.95 -9.52
CA VAL A 36 8.18 10.18 -10.22
C VAL A 36 8.47 10.20 -11.70
N ASP A 37 8.63 9.01 -12.28
CA ASP A 37 8.68 8.85 -13.73
C ASP A 37 7.26 8.68 -14.24
N SER A 38 6.97 9.27 -15.39
CA SER A 38 5.71 9.10 -16.10
C SER A 38 5.95 8.72 -17.55
N ALA A 39 5.25 7.69 -18.03
CA ALA A 39 5.23 7.28 -19.43
C ALA A 39 3.85 6.71 -19.78
N ASN A 40 3.29 7.08 -20.94
CA ASN A 40 2.01 6.57 -21.44
C ASN A 40 0.83 6.69 -20.44
N GLY A 41 0.80 7.74 -19.62
CA GLY A 41 -0.25 7.95 -18.61
C GLY A 41 -0.06 7.16 -17.31
N GLU A 42 0.96 6.31 -17.23
CA GLU A 42 1.35 5.58 -16.02
C GLU A 42 2.49 6.30 -15.31
N CYS A 43 2.44 6.28 -13.97
CA CYS A 43 3.38 6.92 -13.08
C CYS A 43 4.00 5.89 -12.14
N ALA A 44 5.30 6.04 -11.87
CA ALA A 44 6.06 5.20 -10.97
C ALA A 44 6.97 6.05 -10.08
N VAL A 45 6.90 5.87 -8.77
CA VAL A 45 7.81 6.51 -7.82
C VAL A 45 9.15 5.77 -7.89
N LYS A 46 10.21 6.45 -8.30
CA LYS A 46 11.56 5.88 -8.44
C LYS A 46 12.44 6.09 -7.21
N SER A 47 12.23 7.18 -6.49
CA SER A 47 12.90 7.43 -5.22
C SER A 47 12.07 8.31 -4.30
N ILE A 48 12.30 8.15 -3.00
CA ILE A 48 11.78 9.00 -1.94
C ILE A 48 13.00 9.54 -1.20
N ALA A 49 13.29 10.83 -1.33
CA ALA A 49 14.30 11.50 -0.53
C ALA A 49 13.67 12.00 0.77
N LEU A 50 14.30 11.71 1.91
CA LEU A 50 13.80 12.03 3.24
C LEU A 50 14.76 12.99 3.94
N ALA A 51 14.24 14.12 4.41
CA ALA A 51 15.02 15.10 5.16
C ALA A 51 14.33 15.48 6.46
N ARG A 52 15.13 15.84 7.47
CA ARG A 52 14.61 16.46 8.69
C ARG A 52 14.21 17.90 8.41
N ARG A 53 13.06 18.32 8.95
CA ARG A 53 12.59 19.70 8.81
C ARG A 53 13.38 20.70 9.63
N SER A 54 13.96 20.27 10.75
CA SER A 54 14.66 21.15 11.69
C SER A 54 15.90 21.81 11.08
N ASP A 55 16.61 21.10 10.21
CA ASP A 55 17.90 21.53 9.65
C ASP A 55 18.01 21.30 8.14
N GLY A 56 16.96 20.77 7.49
CA GLY A 56 16.96 20.44 6.07
C GLY A 56 17.88 19.29 5.69
N LYS A 57 18.53 18.62 6.65
CA LYS A 57 19.49 17.56 6.37
C LYS A 57 18.77 16.33 5.85
N GLN A 58 19.15 15.89 4.65
CA GLN A 58 18.74 14.58 4.12
C GLN A 58 19.27 13.48 5.05
N ILE A 59 18.38 12.60 5.50
CA ILE A 59 18.69 11.50 6.42
C ILE A 59 18.64 10.14 5.73
N GLN A 60 17.91 10.03 4.63
CA GLN A 60 17.73 8.78 3.92
C GLN A 60 17.25 9.04 2.49
N ALA A 61 17.54 8.10 1.60
CA ALA A 61 16.84 7.94 0.34
C ALA A 61 16.32 6.50 0.27
N ILE A 62 15.08 6.32 -0.17
CA ILE A 62 14.47 5.01 -0.38
C ILE A 62 14.26 4.83 -1.89
N LEU A 63 14.75 3.71 -2.41
CA LEU A 63 14.39 3.21 -3.73
C LEU A 63 13.27 2.19 -3.51
N PRO A 64 11.99 2.55 -3.72
CA PRO A 64 10.91 1.58 -3.54
C PRO A 64 11.06 0.46 -4.59
N PRO A 65 10.51 -0.73 -4.31
CA PRO A 65 10.34 -1.74 -5.36
C PRO A 65 9.43 -1.23 -6.48
N GLU A 66 9.26 -2.05 -7.51
CA GLU A 66 8.37 -1.73 -8.63
C GLU A 66 6.97 -1.33 -8.14
N ASN A 67 6.52 -0.20 -8.65
CA ASN A 67 5.21 0.37 -8.43
C ASN A 67 4.77 1.10 -9.69
N THR A 68 3.49 0.97 -10.02
CA THR A 68 2.90 1.60 -11.20
C THR A 68 1.43 1.90 -10.93
N GLN A 69 1.01 3.12 -11.26
CA GLN A 69 -0.36 3.56 -11.11
C GLN A 69 -0.67 4.66 -12.14
N PRO A 70 -1.95 4.84 -12.51
CA PRO A 70 -2.35 5.94 -13.36
C PRO A 70 -1.87 7.27 -12.78
N CYS A 71 -1.27 8.12 -13.62
CA CYS A 71 -0.82 9.45 -13.20
C CYS A 71 -1.96 10.36 -12.73
N THR A 72 -3.20 10.01 -13.06
CA THR A 72 -4.43 10.71 -12.67
C THR A 72 -4.88 10.36 -11.25
N LEU A 73 -4.29 9.35 -10.61
CA LEU A 73 -4.66 8.96 -9.25
C LEU A 73 -4.34 10.11 -8.27
N PRO A 74 -5.24 10.42 -7.31
CA PRO A 74 -4.97 11.41 -6.28
C PRO A 74 -3.67 11.10 -5.53
N LYS A 75 -2.84 12.12 -5.34
CA LYS A 75 -1.51 11.98 -4.73
C LYS A 75 -1.58 11.40 -3.32
N GLU A 76 -2.65 11.73 -2.61
CA GLU A 76 -2.97 11.27 -1.25
C GLU A 76 -3.30 9.78 -1.20
N GLN A 77 -3.59 9.12 -2.34
CA GLN A 77 -3.74 7.67 -2.41
C GLN A 77 -2.44 6.97 -2.79
N ILE A 78 -1.54 7.68 -3.48
CA ILE A 78 -0.24 7.15 -3.92
C ILE A 78 0.74 7.11 -2.74
N PHE A 79 0.92 8.23 -2.05
CA PHE A 79 1.89 8.36 -0.97
C PHE A 79 1.23 8.96 0.27
N ILE A 80 1.23 8.20 1.36
CA ILE A 80 0.53 8.55 2.60
C ILE A 80 1.54 8.67 3.73
N ILE A 81 1.37 9.71 4.54
CA ILE A 81 2.14 9.97 5.75
C ILE A 81 1.20 9.86 6.95
N GLU A 82 1.41 8.87 7.81
CA GLU A 82 0.57 8.64 8.99
C GLU A 82 1.29 7.74 10.01
N ASP A 83 0.88 7.78 11.27
CA ASP A 83 1.42 6.93 12.33
C ASP A 83 0.81 5.51 12.26
N MET A 84 1.57 4.56 11.68
CA MET A 84 1.10 3.19 11.42
C MET A 84 1.34 2.24 12.59
N ASN A 85 2.21 2.59 13.53
CA ASN A 85 2.55 1.77 14.70
C ASN A 85 2.05 2.36 16.05
N PHE A 86 1.42 3.54 16.00
CA PHE A 86 0.85 4.30 17.12
C PHE A 86 1.89 4.80 18.14
N ASP A 87 3.09 5.15 17.70
CA ASP A 87 4.21 5.64 18.54
C ASP A 87 4.34 7.18 18.57
N GLY A 88 3.49 7.90 17.83
CA GLY A 88 3.48 9.36 17.75
C GLY A 88 4.46 9.96 16.73
N TYR A 89 5.18 9.13 15.98
CA TYR A 89 5.91 9.53 14.78
C TYR A 89 5.13 9.06 13.55
N ASN A 90 5.03 9.94 12.54
CA ASN A 90 4.47 9.49 11.28
C ASN A 90 5.47 8.57 10.57
N ASP A 91 4.89 7.54 9.98
CA ASP A 91 5.48 6.58 9.07
C ASP A 91 5.09 6.95 7.63
N ILE A 92 5.49 6.14 6.65
CA ILE A 92 5.11 6.36 5.25
C ILE A 92 4.66 5.06 4.58
N ARG A 93 3.67 5.17 3.70
CA ARG A 93 3.30 4.08 2.78
C ARG A 93 3.13 4.57 1.35
N LEU A 94 3.47 3.69 0.41
CA LEU A 94 3.42 3.92 -1.04
C LEU A 94 2.53 2.86 -1.68
N LEU A 95 1.55 3.26 -2.48
CA LEU A 95 0.72 2.34 -3.25
C LEU A 95 1.60 1.50 -4.17
N GLN A 96 1.44 0.18 -4.15
CA GLN A 96 2.22 -0.70 -5.05
C GLN A 96 1.66 -0.63 -6.47
N PHE A 97 0.34 -0.75 -6.60
CA PHE A 97 -0.39 -0.59 -7.86
C PHE A 97 -1.88 -0.38 -7.55
N LEU A 98 -2.64 0.05 -8.56
CA LEU A 98 -4.10 0.16 -8.45
C LEU A 98 -4.77 -1.14 -8.93
N PRO A 99 -5.25 -2.03 -8.04
CA PRO A 99 -6.01 -3.21 -8.43
C PRO A 99 -7.41 -2.84 -8.95
N ALA A 100 -8.03 -3.75 -9.72
CA ALA A 100 -9.43 -3.65 -10.12
C ALA A 100 -10.42 -3.87 -8.95
N ALA A 101 -9.97 -4.54 -7.89
CA ALA A 101 -10.72 -4.83 -6.67
C ALA A 101 -10.36 -3.84 -5.54
N PRO A 102 -11.18 -3.67 -4.50
CA PRO A 102 -10.99 -2.63 -3.47
C PRO A 102 -9.82 -2.90 -2.50
N ASN A 103 -9.00 -3.92 -2.73
CA ASN A 103 -7.93 -4.37 -1.83
C ASN A 103 -6.60 -3.68 -2.20
N LEU A 104 -6.43 -2.41 -1.85
CA LEU A 104 -5.25 -1.61 -2.19
C LEU A 104 -3.99 -2.11 -1.46
N PRO A 105 -2.93 -2.54 -2.19
CA PRO A 105 -1.67 -2.96 -1.59
C PRO A 105 -0.70 -1.78 -1.42
N TYR A 106 0.03 -1.76 -0.31
CA TYR A 106 1.01 -0.72 -0.01
C TYR A 106 2.38 -1.31 0.35
N TYR A 107 3.45 -0.62 -0.02
CA TYR A 107 4.74 -0.76 0.65
C TYR A 107 4.76 0.15 1.87
N CYS A 108 5.23 -0.35 3.01
CA CYS A 108 5.12 0.37 4.29
C CYS A 108 6.51 0.52 4.93
N TRP A 109 6.85 1.71 5.41
CA TRP A 109 8.08 1.96 6.16
C TRP A 109 7.78 2.66 7.48
N ILE A 110 8.29 2.08 8.56
CA ILE A 110 8.16 2.58 9.93
C ILE A 110 9.38 3.40 10.30
N TYR A 111 9.18 4.61 10.85
CA TYR A 111 10.27 5.39 11.39
C TYR A 111 10.79 4.78 12.70
N LYS A 112 12.03 4.33 12.70
CA LYS A 112 12.68 3.80 13.88
C LYS A 112 13.45 4.90 14.60
N THR A 113 12.87 5.45 15.64
CA THR A 113 13.41 6.59 16.40
C THR A 113 14.85 6.37 16.91
N LYS A 114 15.17 5.15 17.38
CA LYS A 114 16.53 4.81 17.85
C LYS A 114 17.56 4.83 16.72
N GLN A 115 17.21 4.28 15.56
CA GLN A 115 18.06 4.20 14.37
C GLN A 115 18.00 5.48 13.53
N LYS A 116 17.06 6.39 13.82
CA LYS A 116 16.80 7.63 13.11
C LYS A 116 16.59 7.44 11.60
N ARG A 117 15.96 6.33 11.20
CA ARG A 117 15.71 5.97 9.80
C ARG A 117 14.38 5.26 9.64
N PHE A 118 13.84 5.28 8.43
CA PHE A 118 12.67 4.52 8.03
C PHE A 118 13.08 3.10 7.63
N GLU A 119 12.38 2.10 8.14
CA GLU A 119 12.62 0.68 7.87
C GLU A 119 11.36 0.02 7.31
N ARG A 120 11.52 -0.75 6.23
CA ARG A 120 10.41 -1.42 5.56
C ARG A 120 9.76 -2.46 6.48
N GLN A 121 8.44 -2.44 6.60
CA GLN A 121 7.65 -3.33 7.45
C GLN A 121 6.74 -4.20 6.60
N LYS A 122 7.27 -5.34 6.14
CA LYS A 122 6.56 -6.27 5.25
C LYS A 122 5.28 -6.83 5.86
N ALA A 123 5.22 -7.02 7.18
CA ALA A 123 4.01 -7.56 7.83
C ALA A 123 2.81 -6.60 7.72
N LEU A 124 3.02 -5.29 7.54
CA LEU A 124 1.94 -4.35 7.24
C LEU A 124 1.49 -4.43 5.79
N GLU A 125 2.37 -4.85 4.87
CA GLU A 125 2.09 -4.96 3.44
C GLU A 125 1.18 -6.15 3.13
N GLU A 126 1.06 -7.11 4.05
CA GLU A 126 0.06 -8.20 4.00
C GLU A 126 -1.38 -7.72 4.26
N ILE A 127 -1.55 -6.48 4.73
CA ILE A 127 -2.86 -5.89 5.03
C ILE A 127 -3.24 -4.95 3.89
N THR A 128 -4.25 -5.31 3.12
CA THR A 128 -4.78 -4.47 2.04
C THR A 128 -5.77 -3.43 2.59
N SER A 129 -5.81 -2.27 1.92
CA SER A 129 -6.65 -1.14 2.30
C SER A 129 -6.66 -0.81 3.81
N PRO A 130 -5.49 -0.70 4.48
CA PRO A 130 -5.49 -0.48 5.92
C PRO A 130 -5.92 0.95 6.26
N ASP A 131 -6.77 1.05 7.29
CA ASP A 131 -7.16 2.26 7.99
C ASP A 131 -6.56 2.26 9.42
N PHE A 132 -5.68 3.21 9.70
CA PHE A 132 -4.95 3.32 10.96
C PHE A 132 -5.69 4.25 11.93
N ASN A 133 -6.45 3.67 12.85
CA ASN A 133 -7.21 4.42 13.82
C ASN A 133 -6.38 4.73 15.08
N ALA A 134 -5.81 5.93 15.16
CA ALA A 134 -4.97 6.36 16.27
C ALA A 134 -5.71 6.38 17.63
N LYS A 135 -6.99 6.76 17.65
CA LYS A 135 -7.81 6.82 18.88
C LYS A 135 -7.97 5.44 19.52
N GLN A 136 -8.22 4.42 18.69
CA GLN A 136 -8.43 3.06 19.17
C GLN A 136 -7.13 2.23 19.20
N LYS A 137 -6.06 2.73 18.57
CA LYS A 137 -4.81 2.00 18.29
C LYS A 137 -5.11 0.67 17.61
N ARG A 138 -5.84 0.75 16.50
CA ARG A 138 -6.29 -0.40 15.69
C ARG A 138 -6.03 -0.12 14.22
N ILE A 139 -5.78 -1.19 13.50
CA ILE A 139 -5.74 -1.18 12.04
C ILE A 139 -6.98 -1.92 11.56
N PHE A 140 -7.82 -1.27 10.78
CA PHE A 140 -8.97 -1.87 10.14
C PHE A 140 -8.63 -2.16 8.69
N SER A 141 -9.13 -3.29 8.18
CA SER A 141 -8.94 -3.68 6.78
C SER A 141 -10.22 -4.32 6.31
N PHE A 142 -10.98 -3.57 5.52
CA PHE A 142 -12.06 -4.13 4.74
C PHE A 142 -11.46 -4.79 3.50
N TRP A 143 -11.91 -6.00 3.20
CA TRP A 143 -11.44 -6.75 2.05
C TRP A 143 -12.62 -7.40 1.33
N ARG A 144 -12.43 -7.62 0.03
CA ARG A 144 -13.36 -8.37 -0.82
C ARG A 144 -12.62 -9.42 -1.63
N ASP A 145 -13.21 -10.59 -1.74
CA ASP A 145 -12.77 -11.67 -2.62
C ASP A 145 -13.93 -12.06 -3.55
N GLY A 146 -13.73 -11.87 -4.86
CA GLY A 146 -14.81 -12.04 -5.84
C GLY A 146 -16.02 -11.12 -5.62
N CYS A 147 -17.21 -11.63 -5.93
CA CYS A 147 -18.48 -10.91 -5.82
C CYS A 147 -19.05 -10.90 -4.39
N CYS A 148 -18.82 -11.98 -3.66
CA CYS A 148 -19.76 -12.45 -2.66
C CYS A 148 -19.08 -12.74 -1.31
N ASP A 149 -17.74 -12.79 -1.30
CA ASP A 149 -16.96 -12.93 -0.08
C ASP A 149 -16.35 -11.58 0.30
N HIS A 150 -16.60 -11.15 1.53
CA HIS A 150 -16.03 -9.92 2.05
C HIS A 150 -15.90 -9.97 3.56
N GLY A 151 -15.09 -9.08 4.11
CA GLY A 151 -14.88 -9.07 5.55
C GLY A 151 -14.22 -7.82 6.08
N LEU A 152 -14.14 -7.79 7.41
CA LEU A 152 -13.44 -6.77 8.17
C LEU A 152 -12.46 -7.46 9.12
N ASN A 153 -11.18 -7.22 8.88
CA ASN A 153 -10.12 -7.64 9.77
C ASN A 153 -9.71 -6.47 10.66
N THR A 154 -9.54 -6.73 11.96
CA THR A 154 -9.02 -5.76 12.93
C THR A 154 -7.71 -6.25 13.50
N TYR A 155 -6.68 -5.42 13.45
CA TYR A 155 -5.34 -5.71 13.96
C TYR A 155 -4.96 -4.77 15.11
N LYS A 156 -4.04 -5.23 15.95
CA LYS A 156 -3.27 -4.39 16.88
C LYS A 156 -1.80 -4.43 16.49
N TYR A 157 -1.08 -3.32 16.65
CA TYR A 157 0.37 -3.33 16.53
C TYR A 157 0.99 -3.78 17.86
N ILE A 158 1.56 -4.99 17.90
CA ILE A 158 2.08 -5.61 19.13
C ILE A 158 3.46 -6.20 18.83
N GLY A 159 4.46 -5.87 19.65
CA GLY A 159 5.81 -6.44 19.52
C GLY A 159 6.47 -6.13 18.17
N GLY A 160 6.23 -4.94 17.63
CA GLY A 160 6.86 -4.49 16.38
C GLY A 160 6.18 -4.98 15.09
N ARG A 161 4.99 -5.57 15.16
CA ARG A 161 4.24 -6.07 14.00
C ARG A 161 2.73 -5.96 14.19
N PRO A 162 1.94 -5.91 13.11
CA PRO A 162 0.50 -6.08 13.20
C PRO A 162 0.15 -7.52 13.61
N VAL A 163 -0.87 -7.66 14.45
CA VAL A 163 -1.42 -8.94 14.91
C VAL A 163 -2.93 -8.91 14.74
N LEU A 164 -3.47 -9.84 13.94
CA LEU A 164 -4.91 -9.99 13.72
C LEU A 164 -5.60 -10.38 15.02
N VAL A 165 -6.48 -9.53 15.54
CA VAL A 165 -7.20 -9.75 16.81
C VAL A 165 -8.67 -10.09 16.62
N GLU A 166 -9.25 -9.69 15.48
CA GLU A 166 -10.63 -9.99 15.13
C GLU A 166 -10.77 -10.14 13.62
N GLN A 167 -11.54 -11.13 13.19
CA GLN A 167 -11.86 -11.41 11.79
C GLN A 167 -13.37 -11.58 11.68
N GLY A 168 -14.02 -10.63 11.02
CA GLY A 168 -15.39 -10.74 10.55
C GLY A 168 -15.38 -11.11 9.07
N GLU A 169 -16.18 -12.10 8.70
CA GLU A 169 -16.25 -12.60 7.31
C GLU A 169 -17.70 -12.91 6.95
N VAL A 170 -18.10 -12.56 5.75
CA VAL A 170 -19.35 -12.94 5.10
C VAL A 170 -18.98 -13.71 3.84
N LYS A 171 -19.57 -14.88 3.66
CA LYS A 171 -19.40 -15.74 2.49
C LYS A 171 -20.74 -16.16 1.93
N GLU A 172 -20.80 -16.34 0.61
CA GLU A 172 -21.93 -16.99 -0.04
C GLU A 172 -21.54 -18.39 -0.53
N GLU A 173 -22.21 -19.41 0.02
CA GLU A 173 -21.92 -20.80 -0.30
C GLU A 173 -23.23 -21.59 -0.42
N GLY A 174 -23.48 -22.20 -1.57
CA GLY A 174 -24.65 -23.08 -1.78
C GLY A 174 -26.00 -22.39 -1.54
N GLY A 175 -26.14 -21.12 -1.98
CA GLY A 175 -27.37 -20.33 -1.79
C GLY A 175 -27.60 -19.86 -0.36
N LYS A 176 -26.56 -19.86 0.48
CA LYS A 176 -26.61 -19.40 1.87
C LYS A 176 -25.57 -18.31 2.11
N VAL A 177 -25.92 -17.34 2.93
CA VAL A 177 -25.00 -16.35 3.48
C VAL A 177 -24.51 -16.85 4.84
N ILE A 178 -23.19 -17.02 4.97
CA ILE A 178 -22.53 -17.44 6.20
C ILE A 178 -21.74 -16.26 6.74
N THR A 179 -22.13 -15.75 7.91
CA THR A 179 -21.34 -14.73 8.62
C THR A 179 -20.60 -15.37 9.78
N THR A 180 -19.29 -15.12 9.87
CA THR A 180 -18.46 -15.56 11.00
C THR A 180 -17.78 -14.40 11.69
N LEU A 181 -17.64 -14.50 13.00
CA LEU A 181 -16.78 -13.63 13.80
C LEU A 181 -15.80 -14.51 14.59
N LYS A 182 -14.51 -14.27 14.40
CA LYS A 182 -13.44 -14.88 15.17
C LYS A 182 -12.70 -13.83 15.96
N LYS A 183 -12.35 -14.14 17.21
CA LYS A 183 -11.54 -13.28 18.08
C LYS A 183 -10.28 -14.01 18.53
N ARG A 184 -9.17 -13.29 18.72
CA ARG A 184 -7.94 -13.88 19.25
C ARG A 184 -8.08 -14.07 20.77
N ILE A 185 -8.10 -15.33 21.21
CA ILE A 185 -8.21 -15.75 22.61
C ILE A 185 -7.06 -16.72 22.89
N ASN A 186 -6.23 -16.40 23.88
CA ASN A 186 -5.03 -17.16 24.24
C ASN A 186 -4.10 -17.41 23.04
N GLY A 187 -3.84 -16.35 22.27
CA GLY A 187 -2.91 -16.38 21.14
C GLY A 187 -3.45 -17.01 19.86
N LYS A 188 -4.68 -17.56 19.84
CA LYS A 188 -5.28 -18.19 18.65
C LYS A 188 -6.62 -17.55 18.29
N LEU A 189 -6.95 -17.46 17.00
CA LEU A 189 -8.28 -17.06 16.57
C LEU A 189 -9.28 -18.18 16.90
N LYS A 190 -10.35 -17.83 17.61
CA LYS A 190 -11.45 -18.74 17.95
C LYS A 190 -12.75 -18.18 17.41
N LEU A 191 -13.58 -19.04 16.84
CA LEU A 191 -14.94 -18.70 16.43
C LEU A 191 -15.75 -18.31 17.67
N VAL A 192 -16.36 -17.13 17.63
CA VAL A 192 -17.24 -16.62 18.70
C VAL A 192 -18.68 -16.43 18.25
N LYS A 193 -18.91 -16.27 16.95
CA LYS A 193 -20.26 -16.21 16.37
C LYS A 193 -20.24 -16.78 14.95
N LYS A 194 -21.29 -17.53 14.61
CA LYS A 194 -21.61 -17.95 13.24
C LYS A 194 -23.11 -17.83 13.03
N THR A 195 -23.52 -17.22 11.92
CA THR A 195 -24.90 -17.22 11.45
C THR A 195 -24.95 -17.81 10.04
N THR A 196 -26.10 -18.36 9.68
CA THR A 196 -26.34 -18.94 8.36
C THR A 196 -27.77 -18.62 7.97
N GLU A 197 -27.91 -17.91 6.86
CA GLU A 197 -29.19 -17.42 6.35
C GLU A 197 -29.33 -17.84 4.89
N LYS A 198 -30.56 -17.99 4.38
CA LYS A 198 -30.78 -18.20 2.94
C LYS A 198 -30.34 -16.92 2.22
N ALA A 199 -29.59 -17.03 1.13
CA ALA A 199 -29.28 -15.88 0.29
C ALA A 199 -30.61 -15.26 -0.20
N LYS A 200 -30.68 -13.93 -0.16
CA LYS A 200 -31.84 -13.23 -0.72
C LYS A 200 -31.75 -13.35 -2.24
N GLU A 201 -32.82 -13.83 -2.86
CA GLU A 201 -33.02 -13.88 -4.30
C GLU A 201 -33.10 -12.47 -4.90
#